data_AF-A0A662VSP7-F1
#
_entry.id   AF-A0A662VSP7-F1
#
_cell.length_a   1.000
_cell.length_b   1.000
_cell.length_c   1.000
_cell.angle_alpha   90.00
_cell.angle_beta   90.00
_cell.angle_gamma   90.00
#
_symmetry.space_group_name_H-M   'P 1'
#
loop_
_entity.id
_entity.type
_entity.pdbx_description
1 polymer ?
#
loop_
_entity_poly.entity_id
_entity_poly.type
_entity_poly.pdbx_seq_one_letter_code
_entity_poly.pdbx_strand_id
1 'polypeptide(L)'
;MLEWRKEKFRRMFPNLFNELEGDKIPTILDHLEICEDEREALEIIEYFERREEITPEYASFLKTNIDKLKFLFKTRKRGDYTRRGLVD
;
A
#
# COMPACT_ATOMS: atom_id res chain seq x y z
N MET A 1 -1.21 21.22 -22.66
CA MET A 1 -0.84 21.96 -21.43
C MET A 1 -1.40 21.35 -20.13
N LEU A 2 -2.35 20.39 -20.16
CA LEU A 2 -2.82 19.68 -18.96
C LEU A 2 -2.02 18.38 -18.67
N GLU A 3 -1.54 17.68 -19.69
CA GLU A 3 -0.83 16.39 -19.56
C GLU A 3 0.44 16.49 -18.71
N TRP A 4 1.24 17.54 -18.90
CA TRP A 4 2.47 17.77 -18.11
C TRP A 4 2.18 17.91 -16.61
N ARG A 5 0.98 18.37 -16.26
CA ARG A 5 0.52 18.50 -14.88
C ARG A 5 0.06 17.15 -14.31
N LYS A 6 -0.56 16.29 -15.13
CA LYS A 6 -0.93 14.91 -14.76
C LYS A 6 0.29 14.01 -14.56
N GLU A 7 1.27 14.04 -15.46
CA GLU A 7 2.48 13.22 -15.32
C GLU A 7 3.29 13.62 -14.08
N LYS A 8 3.41 14.93 -13.82
CA LYS A 8 4.08 15.42 -12.62
C LYS A 8 3.32 15.02 -11.35
N PHE A 9 2.00 15.11 -11.36
CA PHE A 9 1.16 14.69 -10.23
C PHE A 9 1.24 13.17 -10.00
N ARG A 10 1.24 12.35 -11.06
CA ARG A 10 1.45 10.90 -10.98
C ARG A 10 2.82 10.54 -10.40
N ARG A 11 3.89 11.27 -10.74
CA ARG A 11 5.22 11.05 -10.16
C ARG A 11 5.29 11.48 -8.69
N MET A 12 4.62 12.56 -8.32
CA MET A 12 4.66 13.10 -6.95
C MET A 12 3.73 12.36 -5.99
N PHE A 13 2.56 11.92 -6.48
CA PHE A 13 1.51 11.28 -5.69
C PHE A 13 0.94 10.08 -6.44
N PRO A 14 1.75 9.03 -6.71
CA PRO A 14 1.32 7.89 -7.52
C PRO A 14 0.09 7.20 -6.93
N ASN A 15 0.03 7.04 -5.61
CA ASN A 15 -1.09 6.41 -4.92
C ASN A 15 -2.39 7.22 -5.07
N LEU A 16 -2.32 8.54 -4.84
CA LEU A 16 -3.47 9.42 -4.98
C LEU A 16 -3.96 9.51 -6.43
N PHE A 17 -3.04 9.51 -7.40
CA PHE A 17 -3.41 9.52 -8.81
C PHE A 17 -4.10 8.23 -9.24
N ASN A 18 -3.61 7.07 -8.80
CA ASN A 18 -4.23 5.78 -9.12
C ASN A 18 -5.61 5.64 -8.44
N GLU A 19 -5.76 6.10 -7.19
CA GLU A 19 -7.07 6.17 -6.51
C GLU A 19 -8.07 7.07 -7.25
N LEU A 20 -7.62 8.21 -7.81
CA LEU A 20 -8.46 9.14 -8.57
C LEU A 20 -8.86 8.60 -9.94
N GLU A 21 -8.02 7.80 -10.60
CA GLU A 21 -8.28 7.21 -11.92
C GLU A 21 -9.05 5.87 -11.83
N GLY A 22 -9.36 5.38 -10.63
CA GLY A 22 -10.19 4.19 -10.41
C GLY A 22 -9.44 2.86 -10.37
N ASP A 23 -8.12 2.88 -10.62
CA ASP A 23 -7.25 1.72 -10.46
C ASP A 23 -6.85 1.56 -8.99
N LYS A 24 -7.52 0.65 -8.27
CA LYS A 24 -7.11 0.23 -6.92
C LYS A 24 -5.87 -0.65 -7.00
N ILE A 25 -4.70 -0.03 -7.14
CA ILE A 25 -3.43 -0.71 -6.92
C ILE A 25 -3.30 -0.92 -5.40
N PRO A 26 -3.16 -2.18 -4.93
CA PRO A 26 -2.98 -2.46 -3.51
C PRO A 26 -1.75 -1.73 -2.98
N THR A 27 -1.94 -0.96 -1.92
CA THR A 27 -0.86 -0.25 -1.24
C THR A 27 -0.25 -1.14 -0.17
N ILE A 28 0.92 -0.76 0.34
CA ILE A 28 1.55 -1.45 1.46
C ILE A 28 0.60 -1.61 2.67
N LEU A 29 -0.28 -0.63 2.93
CA LEU A 29 -1.24 -0.70 4.03
C LEU A 29 -2.27 -1.79 3.80
N ASP A 30 -2.76 -1.96 2.56
CA ASP A 30 -3.68 -3.02 2.21
C ASP A 30 -3.05 -4.42 2.43
N HIS A 31 -1.76 -4.55 2.15
CA HIS A 31 -1.03 -5.79 2.43
C HIS A 31 -0.85 -6.02 3.93
N LEU A 32 -0.60 -4.96 4.71
CA LEU A 32 -0.53 -5.03 6.17
C LEU A 32 -1.90 -5.36 6.82
N GLU A 33 -3.02 -5.01 6.19
CA GLU A 33 -4.36 -5.39 6.70
C GLU A 33 -4.62 -6.91 6.62
N ILE A 34 -3.93 -7.61 5.72
CA ILE A 34 -4.10 -9.05 5.46
C ILE A 34 -3.13 -9.89 6.29
N CYS A 35 -2.04 -9.31 6.79
CA CYS A 35 -0.98 -10.10 7.42
C CYS A 35 -1.46 -10.74 8.73
N GLU A 36 -0.89 -11.91 9.04
CA GLU A 36 -1.24 -12.72 10.19
C GLU A 36 -0.36 -12.41 11.42
N ASP A 37 0.88 -11.99 11.18
CA ASP A 37 1.86 -11.71 12.22
C ASP A 37 2.86 -10.61 11.82
N GLU A 38 3.68 -10.20 12.80
CA GLU A 38 4.67 -9.14 12.64
C GLU A 38 5.80 -9.49 11.69
N ARG A 39 6.16 -10.78 11.56
CA ARG A 39 7.23 -11.22 10.66
C ARG A 39 6.77 -11.06 9.22
N GLU A 40 5.54 -11.48 8.93
CA GLU A 40 4.94 -11.26 7.61
C GLU A 40 4.84 -9.77 7.28
N ALA A 41 4.45 -8.93 8.26
CA ALA A 41 4.44 -7.47 8.10
C ALA A 41 5.83 -6.91 7.75
N LEU A 42 6.89 -7.38 8.41
CA LEU A 42 8.27 -6.99 8.12
C LEU A 42 8.69 -7.39 6.70
N GLU A 43 8.37 -8.63 6.29
CA GLU A 43 8.67 -9.13 4.95
C GLU A 43 7.97 -8.31 3.85
N ILE A 44 6.72 -7.93 4.09
CA ILE A 44 5.97 -7.02 3.19
C ILE A 44 6.68 -5.68 3.10
N ILE A 45 7.04 -5.06 4.23
CA ILE A 45 7.72 -3.75 4.22
C ILE A 45 9.05 -3.82 3.47
N GLU A 46 9.85 -4.86 3.72
CA GLU A 46 11.11 -5.07 2.98
C GLU A 46 10.89 -5.30 1.49
N TYR A 47 9.84 -6.03 1.10
CA TYR A 47 9.52 -6.25 -0.30
C TYR A 47 9.21 -4.94 -1.04
N PHE A 48 8.37 -4.08 -0.44
CA PHE A 48 8.03 -2.77 -1.02
C PHE A 48 9.22 -1.81 -1.04
N GLU A 49 10.09 -1.86 -0.02
CA GLU A 49 11.34 -1.10 0.04
C GLU A 49 12.31 -1.53 -1.06
N ARG A 50 12.53 -2.84 -1.25
CA ARG A 50 13.41 -3.39 -2.30
C ARG A 50 12.93 -3.06 -3.72
N ARG A 51 11.62 -2.87 -3.90
CA ARG A 51 11.02 -2.47 -5.17
C ARG A 51 10.98 -0.96 -5.39
N GLU A 52 11.50 -0.17 -4.45
CA GLU A 52 11.46 1.30 -4.48
C GLU A 52 10.03 1.87 -4.55
N GLU A 53 9.02 1.08 -4.17
CA GLU A 53 7.61 1.50 -4.09
C GLU A 53 7.36 2.36 -2.84
N ILE A 54 8.22 2.21 -1.82
CA ILE A 54 8.29 3.07 -0.65
C ILE A 54 9.73 3.54 -0.42
N THR A 55 9.86 4.74 0.13
CA THR A 55 11.17 5.28 0.53
C THR A 55 11.73 4.55 1.75
N PRO A 56 13.07 4.43 1.90
CA PRO A 56 13.69 3.83 3.09
C PRO A 56 13.26 4.49 4.41
N GLU A 57 13.04 5.81 4.42
CA GLU A 57 12.57 6.54 5.60
C GLU A 57 11.17 6.07 6.02
N TYR A 58 10.29 5.87 5.04
CA TYR A 58 8.93 5.37 5.28
C TYR A 58 8.94 3.88 5.69
N ALA A 59 9.79 3.06 5.08
CA ALA A 59 9.99 1.68 5.48
C ALA A 59 10.47 1.58 6.95
N SER A 60 11.46 2.39 7.32
CA SER A 60 11.95 2.50 8.70
C SER A 60 10.85 2.93 9.67
N PHE A 61 10.07 3.95 9.29
CA PHE A 61 8.93 4.41 10.07
C PHE A 61 7.90 3.30 10.31
N LEU A 62 7.55 2.52 9.28
CA LEU A 62 6.63 1.40 9.42
C LEU A 62 7.19 0.31 10.34
N LYS A 63 8.46 -0.08 10.16
CA LYS A 63 9.14 -1.08 11.00
C LYS A 63 9.13 -0.67 12.49
N THR A 64 9.43 0.59 12.81
CA THR A 64 9.41 1.10 14.19
C THR A 64 8.01 1.14 14.80
N ASN A 65 6.97 1.33 13.98
CA ASN A 65 5.59 1.43 14.47
C ASN A 65 4.80 0.12 14.33
N ILE A 66 5.43 -1.01 14.03
CA ILE A 66 4.75 -2.31 13.86
C ILE A 66 3.86 -2.67 15.05
N ASP A 67 4.32 -2.47 16.28
CA ASP A 67 3.49 -2.73 17.48
C ASP A 67 2.21 -1.90 17.51
N LYS A 68 2.28 -0.65 17.01
CA LYS A 68 1.10 0.20 16.88
C LYS A 68 0.25 -0.17 15.67
N LEU A 69 0.81 -0.83 14.65
CA LEU A 69 0.08 -1.27 13.46
C LEU A 69 -0.57 -2.65 13.63
N LYS A 70 -0.25 -3.38 14.72
CA LYS A 70 -0.86 -4.68 15.04
C LYS A 70 -2.38 -4.70 15.01
N PHE A 71 -3.05 -3.58 15.29
CA PHE A 71 -4.52 -3.52 15.22
C PHE A 71 -5.06 -3.63 13.79
N LEU A 72 -4.24 -3.37 12.76
CA LEU A 72 -4.60 -3.51 11.35
C LEU A 72 -4.52 -4.97 10.89
N PHE A 73 -3.71 -5.80 11.55
CA PHE A 73 -3.48 -7.18 11.15
C PHE A 73 -4.78 -7.97 11.28
N LYS A 74 -5.05 -8.86 10.32
CA LYS A 74 -6.28 -9.68 10.25
C LYS A 74 -7.58 -8.88 10.19
N THR A 75 -7.54 -7.58 9.92
CA THR A 75 -8.77 -6.79 9.73
C THR A 75 -9.51 -7.17 8.45
N ARG A 76 -8.84 -7.81 7.50
CA ARG A 76 -9.42 -8.27 6.24
C ARG A 76 -9.09 -9.72 5.92
N LYS A 77 -9.95 -10.39 5.14
CA LYS A 77 -9.68 -11.74 4.63
C LYS A 77 -9.30 -11.69 3.15
N ARG A 78 -8.38 -12.56 2.74
CA ARG A 78 -7.99 -12.78 1.34
C ARG A 78 -9.25 -13.06 0.50
N GLY A 79 -9.56 -12.16 -0.44
CA GLY A 79 -10.79 -12.20 -1.25
C GLY A 79 -11.83 -11.11 -0.98
N ASP A 80 -11.60 -10.16 -0.08
CA ASP A 80 -12.52 -9.03 0.10
C ASP A 80 -12.54 -8.04 -1.09
N TYR A 81 -11.48 -8.03 -1.89
CA TYR A 81 -11.44 -7.30 -3.16
C TYR A 81 -12.54 -7.78 -4.13
N THR A 82 -12.86 -9.07 -4.17
CA THR A 82 -13.90 -9.60 -5.08
C THR A 82 -15.32 -9.44 -4.56
N ARG A 83 -15.54 -9.09 -3.28
CA ARG A 83 -16.89 -8.98 -2.68
C ARG A 83 -17.47 -7.56 -2.65
N ARG A 84 -16.65 -6.51 -2.82
CA ARG A 84 -17.11 -5.10 -2.78
C ARG A 84 -17.19 -4.43 -4.16
N GLY A 85 -17.40 -5.20 -5.23
CA GLY A 85 -17.72 -4.66 -6.55
C GLY A 85 -16.53 -4.28 -7.42
N LEU A 86 -15.45 -5.07 -7.39
CA LEU A 86 -14.47 -5.07 -8.48
C LEU A 86 -15.03 -5.92 -9.62
N VAL A 87 -15.52 -5.26 -10.65
CA VAL A 87 -15.74 -5.87 -11.96
C VAL A 87 -14.37 -5.88 -12.65
N ASP A 88 -14.01 -7.07 -13.15
CA ASP A 88 -12.82 -7.38 -13.96
C ASP A 88 -12.63 -6.39 -15.14
#